data_AF-A0A4R9FXQ9-F1
#
_entry.id   AF-A0A4R9FXQ9-F1
#
_cell.length_a   1.000
_cell.length_b   1.000
_cell.length_c   1.000
_cell.angle_alpha   90.00
_cell.angle_beta   90.00
_cell.angle_gamma   90.00
#
_symmetry.space_group_name_H-M   'P 1'
#
loop_
_entity.id
_entity.type
_entity.pdbx_description
1 polymer ?
#
loop_
_entity_poly.entity_id
_entity_poly.type
_entity_poly.pdbx_seq_one_letter_code
_entity_poly.pdbx_strand_id
1 'polypeptide(L)'
;MTRKIIYSISVLVFLLVAISSYFLFSSSSEENEVVLQGGLSKETVLRKENSVFDGGGFLEFSESSEEPAVDQDKTSDGEEKSPKPKSYLDSLSPEERAKLYEKMYERFKPLVEKFPNNTLIPRKLTDAETRKRKEDEDHYYRIQGEILDRRDVPKEEMTFYLNTKLKRSDDMLEILQYGMDNYKKMVSENAQSQNPEYEKMIKERLESIEKSKEEVLNAKKGMDN
;
A
#
# COMPACT_ATOMS: atom_id res chain seq x y z
N MET A 1 -3.91 -36.92 -62.67
CA MET A 1 -2.91 -36.17 -61.87
C MET A 1 -3.51 -35.13 -60.92
N THR A 2 -4.81 -34.83 -60.98
CA THR A 2 -5.44 -33.70 -60.25
C THR A 2 -5.81 -34.00 -58.80
N ARG A 3 -6.20 -35.24 -58.46
CA ARG A 3 -6.63 -35.59 -57.08
C ARG A 3 -5.52 -35.44 -56.04
N LYS A 4 -4.29 -35.86 -56.34
CA LYS A 4 -3.14 -35.76 -55.42
C LYS A 4 -2.73 -34.31 -55.13
N ILE A 5 -2.90 -33.42 -56.12
CA ILE A 5 -2.63 -31.98 -55.98
C ILE A 5 -3.68 -31.33 -55.08
N ILE A 6 -4.95 -31.69 -55.23
CA ILE A 6 -6.04 -31.19 -54.37
C ILE A 6 -5.83 -31.61 -52.91
N TYR A 7 -5.46 -32.87 -52.67
CA TYR A 7 -5.15 -33.33 -51.31
C TYR A 7 -3.95 -32.59 -50.71
N SER A 8 -2.87 -32.41 -51.48
CA SER A 8 -1.68 -31.65 -51.04
C SER A 8 -2.03 -30.23 -50.62
N ILE A 9 -2.84 -29.52 -51.41
CA ILE A 9 -3.28 -28.15 -51.10
C ILE A 9 -4.17 -28.13 -49.85
N SER A 10 -5.08 -29.10 -49.69
CA SER A 10 -5.95 -29.16 -48.50
C SER A 10 -5.17 -29.39 -47.21
N VAL A 11 -4.12 -30.21 -47.23
CA VAL A 11 -3.24 -30.43 -46.07
C VAL A 11 -2.43 -29.18 -45.74
N LEU A 12 -1.93 -28.47 -46.76
CA LEU A 12 -1.18 -27.23 -46.58
C LEU A 12 -2.03 -26.13 -45.93
N VAL A 13 -3.29 -25.98 -46.38
CA VAL A 13 -4.23 -25.01 -45.80
C VAL A 13 -4.57 -25.37 -44.36
N PHE A 14 -4.78 -26.66 -44.06
CA PHE A 14 -5.06 -27.10 -42.70
C PHE A 14 -3.89 -26.85 -41.75
N LEU A 15 -2.65 -27.07 -42.22
CA LEU A 15 -1.43 -26.75 -41.46
C LEU A 15 -1.28 -25.25 -41.19
N LEU A 16 -1.55 -24.40 -42.19
CA LEU A 16 -1.51 -22.95 -42.01
C LEU A 16 -2.56 -22.45 -41.01
N VAL A 17 -3.77 -23.02 -41.04
CA VAL A 17 -4.82 -22.70 -40.06
C VAL A 17 -4.46 -23.22 -38.67
N ALA A 18 -3.85 -24.41 -38.56
CA ALA A 18 -3.39 -24.94 -37.28
C ALA A 18 -2.29 -24.05 -36.68
N ILE A 19 -1.30 -23.63 -37.48
CA ILE A 19 -0.21 -22.76 -37.04
C ILE A 19 -0.75 -21.36 -36.66
N SER A 20 -1.67 -20.79 -37.46
CA SER A 20 -2.26 -19.50 -37.13
C SER A 20 -3.13 -19.57 -35.88
N SER A 21 -3.88 -20.66 -35.69
CA SER A 21 -4.64 -20.89 -34.46
C SER A 21 -3.71 -21.09 -33.25
N TYR A 22 -2.56 -21.74 -33.42
CA TYR A 22 -1.55 -21.84 -32.38
C TYR A 22 -0.98 -20.46 -32.05
N PHE A 23 -0.69 -19.60 -33.03
CA PHE A 23 -0.23 -18.22 -32.75
C PHE A 23 -1.32 -17.31 -32.16
N LEU A 24 -2.60 -17.49 -32.51
CA LEU A 24 -3.72 -16.70 -31.99
C LEU A 24 -4.19 -17.15 -30.60
N PHE A 25 -4.07 -18.44 -30.26
CA PHE A 25 -4.47 -19.00 -28.95
C PHE A 25 -3.30 -19.29 -28.01
N SER A 26 -2.06 -19.33 -28.51
CA SER A 26 -0.82 -19.39 -27.71
C SER A 26 -0.21 -18.01 -27.48
N SER A 27 -1.02 -16.94 -27.53
CA SER A 27 -0.72 -15.75 -26.73
C SER A 27 -0.78 -16.18 -25.28
N SER A 28 0.35 -16.69 -24.82
CA SER A 28 0.65 -17.02 -23.45
C SER A 28 0.06 -15.94 -22.56
N SER A 29 -0.67 -16.39 -21.55
CA SER A 29 -0.92 -15.69 -20.32
C SER A 29 0.40 -15.42 -19.60
N GLU A 30 1.30 -14.67 -20.24
CA GLU A 30 2.31 -13.94 -19.52
C GLU A 30 1.54 -12.83 -18.82
N GLU A 31 1.33 -13.03 -17.51
CA GLU A 31 1.21 -11.94 -16.55
C GLU A 31 2.42 -11.03 -16.76
N ASN A 32 2.35 -10.18 -17.76
CA ASN A 32 3.30 -9.11 -17.94
C ASN A 32 3.15 -8.27 -16.68
N GLU A 33 4.20 -8.20 -15.86
CA GLU A 33 4.37 -7.10 -14.92
C GLU A 33 4.19 -5.82 -15.74
N VAL A 34 2.99 -5.25 -15.69
CA VAL A 34 2.69 -4.02 -16.43
C VAL A 34 3.48 -2.94 -15.70
N VAL A 35 4.68 -2.68 -16.19
CA VAL A 35 5.51 -1.56 -15.74
C VAL A 35 4.76 -0.30 -16.11
N LEU A 36 4.33 0.46 -15.10
CA LEU A 36 3.67 1.73 -15.29
C LEU A 36 4.69 2.74 -15.83
N GLN A 37 4.22 3.71 -16.63
CA GLN A 37 5.09 4.73 -17.21
C GLN A 37 5.68 5.59 -16.09
N GLY A 38 6.96 5.34 -15.76
CA GLY A 38 7.63 5.80 -14.54
C GLY A 38 8.57 4.77 -13.92
N GLY A 39 8.59 3.53 -14.44
CA GLY A 39 9.47 2.46 -13.96
C GLY A 39 8.98 1.77 -12.69
N LEU A 40 7.77 2.09 -12.23
CA LEU A 40 7.13 1.47 -11.09
C LEU A 40 6.28 0.28 -11.56
N SER A 41 6.43 -0.87 -10.89
CA SER A 41 5.54 -2.01 -11.09
C SER A 41 4.14 -1.69 -10.57
N LYS A 42 3.09 -2.22 -11.19
CA LYS A 42 1.71 -2.15 -10.65
C LYS A 42 1.65 -2.64 -9.21
N GLU A 43 2.43 -3.65 -8.86
CA GLU A 43 2.53 -4.16 -7.49
C GLU A 43 3.10 -3.10 -6.53
N THR A 44 4.09 -2.31 -6.94
CA THR A 44 4.69 -1.26 -6.11
C THR A 44 3.72 -0.11 -5.84
N VAL A 45 2.83 0.20 -6.79
CA VAL A 45 1.85 1.29 -6.63
C VAL A 45 0.57 0.83 -5.95
N LEU A 46 0.14 -0.41 -6.21
CA LEU A 46 -0.95 -1.07 -5.49
C LEU A 46 -0.53 -1.56 -4.11
N ARG A 47 0.77 -1.54 -3.79
CA ARG A 47 1.27 -1.78 -2.45
C ARG A 47 0.62 -0.74 -1.54
N LYS A 48 -0.46 -1.20 -0.90
CA LYS A 48 -1.21 -0.50 0.12
C LYS A 48 -0.19 0.21 1.00
N GLU A 49 -0.31 1.53 1.07
CA GLU A 49 0.40 2.32 2.06
C GLU A 49 -0.14 1.82 3.40
N ASN A 50 0.46 0.74 3.92
CA ASN A 50 0.07 0.17 5.19
C ASN A 50 0.16 1.31 6.19
N SER A 51 -0.83 1.39 7.08
CA SER A 51 -0.89 2.46 8.06
C SER A 51 0.48 2.59 8.72
N VAL A 52 0.93 3.80 9.05
CA VAL A 52 2.18 3.96 9.78
C VAL A 52 2.11 3.20 11.12
N PHE A 53 0.91 2.85 11.58
CA PHE A 53 0.62 1.98 12.73
C PHE A 53 0.60 0.47 12.43
N ASP A 54 0.54 0.04 11.17
CA ASP A 54 0.61 -1.38 10.76
C ASP A 54 2.05 -1.90 10.69
N GLY A 55 3.02 -1.00 10.47
CA GLY A 55 4.43 -1.28 10.75
C GLY A 55 4.66 -1.05 12.24
N GLY A 56 4.80 -2.13 13.02
CA GLY A 56 4.82 -2.13 14.48
C GLY A 56 6.00 -1.39 15.13
N GLY A 57 6.12 -0.08 14.93
CA GLY A 57 7.19 0.74 15.51
C GLY A 57 6.91 2.25 15.55
N PHE A 58 5.79 2.74 15.01
CA PHE A 58 5.55 4.20 14.94
C PHE A 58 5.19 4.87 16.29
N LEU A 59 4.75 4.11 17.28
CA LEU A 59 4.42 4.64 18.62
C LEU A 59 5.11 3.90 19.77
N GLU A 60 6.09 3.05 19.48
CA GLU A 60 6.84 2.34 20.51
C GLU A 60 7.96 3.25 21.06
N PHE A 61 7.57 4.39 21.62
CA PHE A 61 8.45 5.29 22.37
C PHE A 61 8.06 5.26 23.86
N SER A 62 8.00 4.09 24.50
CA SER A 62 8.09 3.99 25.97
C SER A 62 8.09 2.57 26.56
N GLU A 63 8.64 1.54 25.90
CA GLU A 63 8.92 0.31 26.63
C GLU A 63 10.25 -0.28 26.18
N SER A 64 11.26 -0.10 27.02
CA SER A 64 12.55 -0.77 26.92
C SER A 64 12.34 -2.28 27.03
N SER A 65 12.27 -2.96 25.90
CA SER A 65 12.59 -4.39 25.83
C SER A 65 13.92 -4.52 25.09
N GLU A 66 14.99 -4.65 25.87
CA GLU A 66 16.23 -5.28 25.40
C GLU A 66 15.86 -6.64 24.80
N GLU A 67 15.95 -6.79 23.49
CA GLU A 67 16.13 -8.09 22.86
C GLU A 67 17.56 -8.16 22.31
N PRO A 68 18.30 -9.25 22.58
CA PRO A 68 19.70 -9.35 22.20
C PRO A 68 19.82 -9.50 20.68
N ALA A 69 20.73 -8.72 20.10
CA ALA A 69 21.16 -8.89 18.72
C ALA A 69 21.62 -10.34 18.50
N VAL A 70 20.87 -11.08 17.68
CA VAL A 70 21.32 -12.37 17.16
C VAL A 70 22.32 -12.07 16.04
N ASP A 71 23.60 -12.36 16.31
CA ASP A 71 24.71 -12.31 15.37
C ASP A 71 24.34 -13.00 14.04
N GLN A 72 24.18 -12.21 12.97
CA GLN A 72 24.26 -12.69 11.60
C GLN A 72 25.72 -12.68 11.17
N ASP A 73 26.43 -13.74 11.54
CA ASP A 73 27.58 -14.19 10.77
C ASP A 73 27.12 -15.39 9.94
N LYS A 74 27.15 -15.26 8.61
CA LYS A 74 27.69 -16.27 7.68
C LYS A 74 27.57 -15.91 6.20
N THR A 75 28.72 -16.12 5.58
CA THR A 75 29.01 -16.39 4.18
C THR A 75 28.21 -17.54 3.55
N SER A 76 28.22 -17.49 2.21
CA SER A 76 28.07 -18.53 1.18
C SER A 76 26.67 -19.07 0.82
N ASP A 77 26.28 -18.73 -0.40
CA ASP A 77 25.78 -19.56 -1.51
C ASP A 77 24.93 -20.80 -1.20
N GLY A 78 23.70 -20.76 -1.71
CA GLY A 78 22.83 -21.91 -1.89
C GLY A 78 21.45 -21.47 -2.41
N GLU A 79 21.20 -21.65 -3.71
CA GLU A 79 19.87 -21.56 -4.31
C GLU A 79 18.93 -22.59 -3.67
N GLU A 80 18.09 -22.13 -2.74
CA GLU A 80 16.81 -22.77 -2.44
C GLU A 80 15.74 -21.67 -2.37
N LYS A 81 14.64 -21.86 -3.12
CA LYS A 81 13.44 -21.04 -3.02
C LYS A 81 12.95 -21.07 -1.57
N SER A 82 13.32 -20.05 -0.80
CA SER A 82 12.82 -19.85 0.55
C SER A 82 11.29 -19.71 0.47
N PRO A 83 10.52 -20.50 1.24
CA PRO A 83 9.09 -20.22 1.37
C PRO A 83 8.98 -18.81 1.98
N LYS A 84 8.20 -17.93 1.34
CA LYS A 84 7.92 -16.58 1.85
C LYS A 84 7.78 -16.65 3.38
N PRO A 85 8.50 -15.82 4.16
CA PRO A 85 8.37 -15.86 5.60
C PRO A 85 6.91 -15.64 5.94
N LYS A 86 6.26 -16.66 6.52
CA LYS A 86 4.88 -16.55 6.99
C LYS A 86 4.86 -15.40 7.99
N SER A 87 4.00 -14.41 7.77
CA SER A 87 3.85 -13.32 8.72
C SER A 87 3.50 -13.90 10.09
N TYR A 88 4.03 -13.34 11.18
CA TYR A 88 3.69 -13.78 12.54
C TYR A 88 2.16 -13.86 12.75
N LEU A 89 1.41 -12.95 12.12
CA LEU A 89 -0.06 -12.98 12.10
C LEU A 89 -0.68 -14.22 11.43
N ASP A 90 -0.02 -14.80 10.43
CA ASP A 90 -0.49 -15.99 9.71
C ASP A 90 -0.21 -17.29 10.47
N SER A 91 0.70 -17.26 11.45
CA SER A 91 0.96 -18.38 12.36
C SER A 91 0.03 -18.45 13.57
N LEU A 92 -0.72 -17.39 13.85
CA LEU A 92 -1.62 -17.31 15.00
C LEU A 92 -2.98 -17.94 14.72
N SER A 93 -3.54 -18.60 15.72
CA SER A 93 -4.93 -19.07 15.66
C SER A 93 -5.91 -17.90 15.58
N PRO A 94 -7.14 -18.09 15.05
CA PRO A 94 -8.14 -17.03 14.99
C PRO A 94 -8.43 -16.37 16.36
N GLU A 95 -8.36 -17.14 17.45
CA GLU A 95 -8.58 -16.65 18.80
C GLU A 95 -7.41 -15.78 19.30
N GLU A 96 -6.17 -16.19 19.05
CA GLU A 96 -4.98 -15.41 19.40
C GLU A 96 -4.89 -14.12 18.58
N ARG A 97 -5.27 -14.17 17.30
CA ARG A 97 -5.38 -12.98 16.45
C ARG A 97 -6.43 -12.01 16.99
N ALA A 98 -7.61 -12.50 17.37
CA ALA A 98 -8.66 -11.66 17.94
C ALA A 98 -8.18 -10.95 19.23
N LYS A 99 -7.52 -11.69 20.14
CA LYS A 99 -6.93 -11.12 21.36
C LYS A 99 -5.84 -10.07 21.06
N LEU A 100 -5.02 -10.31 20.04
CA LEU A 100 -4.01 -9.35 19.60
C LEU A 100 -4.63 -8.05 19.07
N TYR A 101 -5.63 -8.16 18.19
CA TYR A 101 -6.35 -6.99 17.68
C TYR A 101 -7.07 -6.22 18.78
N GLU A 102 -7.67 -6.91 19.75
CA GLU A 102 -8.30 -6.28 20.91
C GLU A 102 -7.30 -5.46 21.73
N LYS A 103 -6.14 -6.05 22.07
CA LYS A 103 -5.05 -5.33 22.74
C LYS A 103 -4.56 -4.12 21.94
N MET A 104 -4.45 -4.25 20.63
CA MET A 104 -4.10 -3.12 19.76
C MET A 104 -5.14 -2.00 19.88
N TYR A 105 -6.42 -2.31 19.72
CA TYR A 105 -7.49 -1.29 19.80
C TYR A 105 -7.54 -0.61 21.17
N GLU A 106 -7.28 -1.34 22.25
CA GLU A 106 -7.17 -0.74 23.59
C GLU A 106 -6.01 0.25 23.69
N ARG A 107 -4.84 -0.08 23.12
CA ARG A 107 -3.69 0.84 23.07
C ARG A 107 -3.99 2.12 22.28
N PHE A 108 -4.75 2.02 21.19
CA PHE A 108 -5.09 3.17 20.35
C PHE A 108 -6.30 3.96 20.84
N LYS A 109 -7.04 3.47 21.85
CA LYS A 109 -8.25 4.13 22.35
C LYS A 109 -8.04 5.62 22.73
N PRO A 110 -6.97 6.02 23.44
CA PRO A 110 -6.75 7.43 23.77
C PRO A 110 -6.55 8.31 22.52
N LEU A 111 -5.93 7.74 21.48
CA LEU A 111 -5.73 8.42 20.20
C LEU A 111 -7.03 8.55 19.42
N VAL A 112 -7.89 7.52 19.44
CA VAL A 112 -9.22 7.57 18.82
C VAL A 112 -10.11 8.62 19.49
N GLU A 113 -10.06 8.72 20.82
CA GLU A 113 -10.81 9.73 21.57
C GLU A 113 -10.33 11.15 21.24
N LYS A 114 -9.03 11.33 21.04
CA LYS A 114 -8.44 12.62 20.66
C LYS A 114 -8.70 12.98 19.20
N PHE A 115 -8.68 12.00 18.31
CA PHE A 115 -8.76 12.16 16.87
C PHE A 115 -9.88 11.29 16.27
N PRO A 116 -11.15 11.58 16.59
CA PRO A 116 -12.28 10.72 16.20
C PRO A 116 -12.48 10.65 14.68
N ASN A 117 -12.04 11.68 13.95
CA ASN A 117 -12.20 11.76 12.50
C ASN A 117 -11.00 11.21 11.72
N ASN A 118 -9.94 10.77 12.40
CA ASN A 118 -8.75 10.26 11.76
C ASN A 118 -8.95 8.82 11.30
N THR A 119 -8.79 8.56 10.01
CA THR A 119 -9.05 7.24 9.42
C THR A 119 -7.87 6.31 9.55
N LEU A 120 -6.66 6.82 9.83
CA LEU A 120 -5.43 6.03 9.91
C LEU A 120 -5.30 5.31 11.25
N ILE A 121 -5.93 5.82 12.30
CA ILE A 121 -5.87 5.23 13.64
C ILE A 121 -6.69 3.93 13.66
N PRO A 122 -6.08 2.79 14.04
CA PRO A 122 -6.80 1.54 14.18
C PRO A 122 -7.93 1.64 15.21
N ARG A 123 -9.15 1.31 14.80
CA ARG A 123 -10.32 1.27 15.68
C ARG A 123 -11.21 0.08 15.35
N LYS A 124 -11.97 -0.34 16.35
CA LYS A 124 -12.99 -1.37 16.17
C LYS A 124 -14.13 -0.79 15.33
N LEU A 125 -14.23 -1.25 14.09
CA LEU A 125 -15.31 -0.92 13.17
C LEU A 125 -16.36 -2.03 13.22
N THR A 126 -17.60 -1.68 12.91
CA THR A 126 -18.64 -2.69 12.64
C THR A 126 -18.35 -3.42 11.32
N ASP A 127 -18.94 -4.60 11.11
CA ASP A 127 -18.77 -5.35 9.86
C ASP A 127 -19.21 -4.54 8.63
N ALA A 128 -20.28 -3.75 8.79
CA ALA A 128 -20.79 -2.87 7.74
C ALA A 128 -19.80 -1.74 7.39
N GLU A 129 -19.21 -1.10 8.41
CA GLU A 129 -18.20 -0.05 8.22
C GLU A 129 -16.90 -0.62 7.66
N THR A 130 -16.50 -1.81 8.09
CA THR A 130 -15.31 -2.50 7.60
C THR A 130 -15.46 -2.82 6.11
N ARG A 131 -16.62 -3.34 5.70
CA ARG A 131 -16.92 -3.61 4.30
C ARG A 131 -16.91 -2.32 3.48
N LYS A 132 -17.60 -1.26 3.95
CA LYS A 132 -17.62 0.03 3.27
C LYS A 132 -16.22 0.62 3.11
N ARG A 133 -15.41 0.59 4.18
CA ARG A 133 -14.02 1.07 4.14
C ARG A 133 -13.20 0.30 3.12
N LYS A 134 -13.38 -1.02 3.04
CA LYS A 134 -12.71 -1.84 2.04
C LYS A 134 -13.16 -1.48 0.62
N GLU A 135 -14.46 -1.31 0.40
CA GLU A 135 -15.01 -0.87 -0.90
C GLU A 135 -14.45 0.50 -1.30
N ASP A 136 -14.39 1.47 -0.37
CA ASP A 136 -13.83 2.80 -0.60
C ASP A 136 -12.30 2.73 -0.90
N GLU A 137 -11.57 1.84 -0.22
CA GLU A 137 -10.13 1.60 -0.46
C GLU A 137 -9.91 0.95 -1.83
N ASP A 138 -10.65 -0.10 -2.18
CA ASP A 138 -10.56 -0.78 -3.47
C ASP A 138 -10.93 0.18 -4.61
N HIS A 139 -11.96 1.03 -4.39
CA HIS A 139 -12.35 2.08 -5.33
C HIS A 139 -11.25 3.12 -5.53
N TYR A 140 -10.60 3.56 -4.45
CA TYR A 140 -9.47 4.48 -4.51
C TYR A 140 -8.31 3.92 -5.35
N TYR A 141 -7.91 2.67 -5.11
CA TYR A 141 -6.81 2.04 -5.82
C TYR A 141 -7.13 1.77 -7.29
N ARG A 142 -8.38 1.46 -7.61
CA ARG A 142 -8.85 1.37 -9.00
C ARG A 142 -8.62 2.68 -9.74
N ILE A 143 -9.11 3.80 -9.20
CA ILE A 143 -8.95 5.12 -9.83
C ILE A 143 -7.46 5.49 -9.93
N GLN A 144 -6.68 5.23 -8.88
CA GLN A 144 -5.24 5.45 -8.92
C GLN A 144 -4.58 4.69 -10.07
N GLY A 145 -4.92 3.42 -10.26
CA GLY A 145 -4.44 2.61 -11.38
C GLY A 145 -4.83 3.18 -12.74
N GLU A 146 -6.07 3.65 -12.90
CA GLU A 146 -6.55 4.29 -14.14
C GLU A 146 -5.79 5.59 -14.45
N ILE A 147 -5.53 6.43 -13.45
CA ILE A 147 -4.73 7.66 -13.59
C ILE A 147 -3.31 7.34 -14.06
N LEU A 148 -2.70 6.29 -13.48
CA LEU A 148 -1.34 5.87 -13.83
C LEU A 148 -1.26 5.26 -15.23
N ASP A 149 -2.32 4.56 -15.65
CA ASP A 149 -2.50 4.06 -17.00
C ASP A 149 -2.90 5.18 -18.00
N ARG A 150 -2.95 6.45 -17.56
CA ARG A 150 -3.39 7.64 -18.32
C ARG A 150 -4.76 7.48 -18.99
N ARG A 151 -5.66 6.75 -18.34
CA ARG A 151 -7.05 6.60 -18.79
C ARG A 151 -7.87 7.82 -18.37
N ASP A 152 -8.90 8.11 -19.15
CA ASP A 152 -9.86 9.17 -18.81
C ASP A 152 -10.69 8.73 -17.61
N VAL A 153 -10.54 9.44 -16.49
CA VAL A 153 -11.30 9.21 -15.25
C VAL A 153 -12.46 10.22 -15.19
N PRO A 154 -13.71 9.78 -14.96
CA PRO A 154 -14.85 10.68 -14.79
C PRO A 154 -14.62 11.75 -13.71
N LYS A 155 -15.22 12.93 -13.87
CA LYS A 155 -15.03 14.06 -12.94
C LYS A 155 -15.39 13.68 -11.50
N GLU A 156 -16.45 12.89 -11.32
CA GLU A 156 -16.92 12.43 -10.02
C GLU A 156 -15.91 11.48 -9.36
N GLU A 157 -15.34 10.56 -10.12
CA GLU A 157 -14.32 9.60 -9.65
C GLU A 157 -13.00 10.30 -9.32
N MET A 158 -12.56 11.23 -10.17
CA MET A 158 -11.39 12.05 -9.90
C MET A 158 -11.61 12.92 -8.64
N THR A 159 -12.80 13.48 -8.47
CA THR A 159 -13.16 14.25 -7.26
C THR A 159 -13.08 13.37 -6.01
N PHE A 160 -13.62 12.15 -6.06
CA PHE A 160 -13.49 11.18 -4.98
C PHE A 160 -12.01 10.89 -4.67
N TYR A 161 -11.20 10.58 -5.68
CA TYR A 161 -9.78 10.28 -5.50
C TYR A 161 -9.01 11.44 -4.85
N LEU A 162 -9.17 12.66 -5.34
CA LEU A 162 -8.49 13.84 -4.79
C LEU A 162 -8.96 14.15 -3.36
N ASN A 163 -10.26 14.06 -3.07
CA ASN A 163 -10.78 14.26 -1.71
C ASN A 163 -10.25 13.21 -0.73
N THR A 164 -10.22 11.94 -1.15
CA THR A 164 -9.67 10.85 -0.34
C THR A 164 -8.18 11.05 -0.10
N LYS A 165 -7.43 11.49 -1.12
CA LYS A 165 -6.01 11.80 -1.00
C LYS A 165 -5.76 12.97 -0.03
N LEU A 166 -6.56 14.05 -0.11
CA LEU A 166 -6.50 15.17 0.84
C LEU A 166 -6.78 14.71 2.27
N LYS A 167 -7.83 13.90 2.46
CA LYS A 167 -8.19 13.39 3.78
C LYS A 167 -7.08 12.53 4.38
N ARG A 168 -6.43 11.66 3.58
CA ARG A 168 -5.25 10.89 4.02
C ARG A 168 -4.09 11.80 4.42
N SER A 169 -3.82 12.86 3.66
CA SER A 169 -2.79 13.84 4.02
C SER A 169 -3.11 14.55 5.33
N ASP A 170 -4.35 15.00 5.51
CA ASP A 170 -4.80 15.65 6.76
C ASP A 170 -4.64 14.72 7.96
N ASP A 171 -5.04 13.45 7.80
CA ASP A 171 -4.91 12.44 8.85
C ASP A 171 -3.46 12.16 9.21
N MET A 172 -2.56 12.08 8.24
CA MET A 172 -1.12 11.90 8.49
C MET A 172 -0.52 13.11 9.20
N LEU A 173 -0.85 14.34 8.78
CA LEU A 173 -0.35 15.56 9.40
C LEU A 173 -0.79 15.66 10.86
N GLU A 174 -2.06 15.37 11.16
CA GLU A 174 -2.60 15.42 12.51
C GLU A 174 -1.84 14.49 13.47
N ILE A 175 -1.55 13.27 13.02
CA ILE A 175 -0.81 12.27 13.81
C ILE A 175 0.66 12.68 13.98
N LEU A 176 1.33 13.09 12.90
CA LEU A 176 2.74 13.46 12.93
C LEU A 176 2.98 14.71 13.77
N GLN A 177 2.11 15.71 13.68
CA GLN A 177 2.16 16.90 14.52
C GLN A 177 1.97 16.54 15.99
N TYR A 178 1.02 15.65 16.29
CA TYR A 178 0.84 15.18 17.67
C TYR A 178 2.06 14.43 18.21
N GLY A 179 2.64 13.53 17.41
CA GLY A 179 3.87 12.82 17.78
C GLY A 179 5.03 13.78 18.02
N MET A 180 5.16 14.81 17.19
CA MET A 180 6.18 15.86 17.32
C MET A 180 6.00 16.68 18.60
N ASP A 181 4.77 17.08 18.92
CA ASP A 181 4.47 17.84 20.13
C ASP A 181 4.72 17.02 21.40
N ASN A 182 4.39 15.73 21.38
CA ASN A 182 4.70 14.81 22.47
C ASN A 182 6.21 14.63 22.64
N TYR A 183 6.94 14.46 21.54
CA TYR A 183 8.39 14.35 21.56
C TYR A 183 9.03 15.62 22.13
N LYS A 184 8.60 16.81 21.71
CA LYS A 184 9.10 18.09 22.25
C LYS A 184 8.83 18.22 23.76
N LYS A 185 7.67 17.78 24.24
CA LYS A 185 7.36 17.75 25.68
C LYS A 185 8.30 16.81 26.44
N MET A 186 8.49 15.59 25.92
CA MET A 186 9.40 14.61 26.49
C MET A 186 10.85 15.14 26.57
N VAL A 187 11.34 15.77 25.50
CA VAL A 187 12.69 16.39 25.48
C VAL A 187 12.79 17.55 26.47
N SER A 188 11.71 18.33 26.63
CA SER A 188 11.66 19.42 27.61
C SER A 188 11.72 18.92 29.06
N GLU A 189 11.12 17.76 29.32
CA GLU A 189 11.10 17.10 30.64
C GLU A 189 12.39 16.30 30.90
N ASN A 190 13.01 15.75 29.86
CA ASN A 190 14.26 14.99 29.92
C ASN A 190 15.14 15.26 28.69
N ALA A 191 16.17 16.08 28.87
CA ALA A 191 17.11 16.43 27.80
C ALA A 191 17.89 15.24 27.22
N GLN A 192 18.01 14.12 27.96
CA GLN A 192 18.67 12.90 27.45
C GLN A 192 17.82 12.14 26.42
N SER A 193 16.52 12.47 26.31
CA SER A 193 15.62 11.89 25.32
C SER A 193 15.68 12.57 23.94
N GLN A 194 16.59 13.55 23.79
CA GLN A 194 16.79 14.24 22.53
C GLN A 194 17.39 13.31 21.47
N ASN A 195 16.63 13.08 20.41
CA ASN A 195 17.03 12.39 19.20
C ASN A 195 16.90 13.34 17.98
N PRO A 196 18.00 13.99 17.56
CA PRO A 196 17.95 14.98 16.47
C PRO A 196 17.60 14.36 15.12
N GLU A 197 17.93 13.09 14.88
CA GLU A 197 17.59 12.38 13.64
C GLU A 197 16.09 12.11 13.55
N TYR A 198 15.46 11.69 14.65
CA TYR A 198 14.02 11.53 14.72
C TYR A 198 13.27 12.85 14.48
N GLU A 199 13.75 13.93 15.11
CA GLU A 199 13.18 15.26 14.92
C GLU A 199 13.27 15.73 13.47
N LYS A 200 14.43 15.54 12.84
CA LYS A 200 14.67 15.87 11.43
C LYS A 200 13.77 15.05 10.51
N MET A 201 13.71 13.74 10.72
CA MET A 201 12.88 12.83 9.93
C MET A 201 11.40 13.22 9.96
N ILE A 202 10.85 13.55 11.14
CA ILE A 202 9.45 13.99 11.24
C ILE A 202 9.23 15.32 10.52
N LYS A 203 10.13 16.30 10.67
CA LYS A 203 10.02 17.59 9.99
C LYS A 203 10.02 17.44 8.47
N GLU A 204 10.96 16.65 7.93
CA GLU A 204 11.04 16.36 6.50
C GLU A 204 9.75 15.68 6.00
N ARG A 205 9.21 14.74 6.79
CA ARG A 205 7.95 14.07 6.45
C ARG A 205 6.75 15.02 6.48
N LEU A 206 6.67 15.92 7.47
CA LEU A 206 5.63 16.95 7.56
C LEU A 206 5.68 17.87 6.34
N GLU A 207 6.84 18.41 6.02
CA GLU A 207 7.04 19.31 4.86
C GLU A 207 6.67 18.61 3.54
N SER A 208 7.09 17.34 3.38
CA SER A 208 6.76 16.54 2.20
C SER A 208 5.26 16.33 2.04
N ILE A 209 4.54 16.05 3.12
CA ILE A 209 3.08 15.84 3.09
C ILE A 209 2.35 17.16 2.83
N GLU A 210 2.78 18.25 3.46
CA GLU A 210 2.21 19.60 3.24
C GLU A 210 2.33 20.01 1.77
N LYS A 211 3.53 19.86 1.19
CA LYS A 211 3.75 20.15 -0.23
C LYS A 211 2.88 19.26 -1.13
N SER A 212 2.80 17.96 -0.86
CA SER A 212 1.95 17.06 -1.63
C SER A 212 0.46 17.43 -1.51
N LYS A 213 0.00 17.86 -0.33
CA LYS A 213 -1.36 18.35 -0.12
C LYS A 213 -1.64 19.61 -0.94
N GLU A 214 -0.71 20.55 -1.00
CA GLU A 214 -0.84 21.76 -1.83
C GLU A 214 -0.96 21.42 -3.32
N GLU A 215 -0.15 20.48 -3.82
CA GLU A 215 -0.24 20.00 -5.20
C GLU A 215 -1.64 19.41 -5.50
N VAL A 216 -2.19 18.61 -4.57
CA VAL A 216 -3.54 18.05 -4.71
C VAL A 216 -4.61 19.13 -4.65
N LEU A 217 -4.47 20.13 -3.79
CA LEU A 217 -5.39 21.28 -3.73
C LEU A 217 -5.36 22.09 -5.04
N ASN A 218 -4.18 22.28 -5.62
CA ASN A 218 -4.03 22.97 -6.90
C ASN A 218 -4.66 22.16 -8.05
N ALA A 219 -4.46 20.84 -8.07
CA ALA A 219 -5.12 19.96 -9.03
C ALA A 219 -6.65 20.03 -8.92
N LYS A 220 -7.18 20.03 -7.69
CA LYS A 220 -8.62 20.17 -7.44
C LYS A 220 -9.17 21.51 -7.93
N LYS A 221 -8.50 22.62 -7.63
CA LYS A 221 -8.89 23.96 -8.14
C LYS A 221 -8.89 24.02 -9.66
N GLY A 222 -7.97 23.31 -10.32
CA GLY A 222 -7.92 23.20 -11.77
C GLY A 222 -9.10 22.43 -12.39
N MET A 223 -9.87 21.65 -11.61
CA MET A 223 -11.07 20.95 -12.06
C MET A 223 -12.37 21.72 -11.83
N ASP A 224 -12.35 22.67 -10.89
CA ASP A 224 -13.49 23.52 -10.54
C ASP A 224 -13.60 24.76 -11.43
N ASN A 225 -12.50 25.12 -12.12
CA ASN A 225 -12.43 26.15 -13.17
C ASN A 225 -12.69 25.55 -14.56
#